data_AF-A0A497E296-F1
#
_entry.id   AF-A0A497E296-F1
#
_cell.length_a   1.000
_cell.length_b   1.000
_cell.length_c   1.000
_cell.angle_alpha   90.00
_cell.angle_beta   90.00
_cell.angle_gamma   90.00
#
_symmetry.space_group_name_H-M   'P 1'
#
loop_
_entity.id
_entity.type
_entity.pdbx_description
1 polymer ?
#
loop_
_entity_poly.entity_id
_entity_poly.type
_entity_poly.pdbx_seq_one_letter_code
_entity_poly.pdbx_strand_id
1 'polypeptide(L)'
;MRKLTVILLSVVIALLGLTTMSVAKDSQAYWNTPQEYEETTGNKIEKFHEAPMLRTMVAAGEIPPVEKRLPEDPQVIVPVEEIGQYGGTWHLPDDPWMGNLRMIMYDPPVRWNRDYTAYIPGLV
;
A
#
# COMPACT_ATOMS: atom_id res chain seq x y z
N MET A 1 -25.18 3.05 50.26
CA MET A 1 -24.81 2.05 49.24
C MET A 1 -25.05 2.53 47.81
N ARG A 2 -26.25 3.01 47.43
CA ARG A 2 -26.56 3.54 46.07
C ARG A 2 -25.57 4.59 45.50
N LYS A 3 -25.10 5.54 46.32
CA LYS A 3 -24.19 6.61 45.86
C LYS A 3 -22.78 6.10 45.53
N LEU A 4 -22.27 5.11 46.28
CA LEU A 4 -20.97 4.49 46.01
C LEU A 4 -21.02 3.63 44.74
N THR A 5 -22.12 2.91 44.51
CA THR A 5 -22.28 2.07 43.31
C THR A 5 -22.31 2.90 42.03
N VAL A 6 -22.93 4.09 42.06
CA VAL A 6 -22.98 5.01 40.90
C VAL A 6 -21.61 5.62 40.61
N ILE A 7 -20.83 5.97 41.64
CA ILE A 7 -19.47 6.51 41.46
C ILE A 7 -18.52 5.43 40.94
N LEU A 8 -18.62 4.20 41.44
CA LEU A 8 -17.87 3.05 40.94
C LEU A 8 -18.24 2.73 39.48
N LEU A 9 -19.52 2.79 39.11
CA LEU A 9 -19.94 2.59 37.72
C LEU A 9 -19.39 3.68 36.78
N SER A 10 -19.39 4.95 37.22
CA SER A 10 -18.87 6.05 36.40
C SER A 10 -17.35 5.99 36.21
N VAL A 11 -16.61 5.53 37.22
CA VAL A 11 -15.15 5.36 37.13
C VAL A 11 -14.79 4.17 36.23
N VAL A 12 -15.57 3.09 36.27
CA VAL A 12 -15.38 1.94 35.37
C VAL A 12 -15.70 2.30 33.92
N ILE A 13 -16.74 3.09 33.65
CA ILE A 13 -17.04 3.59 32.30
C ILE A 13 -15.95 4.55 31.80
N ALA A 14 -15.38 5.39 32.67
CA ALA A 14 -14.27 6.27 32.32
C ALA A 14 -12.94 5.51 32.07
N LEU A 15 -12.71 4.39 32.77
CA LEU A 15 -11.54 3.55 32.59
C LEU A 15 -11.67 2.60 31.37
N LEU A 16 -12.89 2.18 31.01
CA LEU A 16 -13.16 1.38 29.81
C LEU A 16 -13.15 2.22 28.52
N GLY A 17 -13.37 3.53 28.62
CA GLY A 17 -13.30 4.46 27.48
C GLY A 17 -11.88 4.78 27.00
N LEU A 18 -10.83 4.30 27.70
CA LEU A 18 -9.43 4.65 27.40
C LEU A 18 -8.68 3.64 26.53
N THR A 19 -9.29 2.52 26.13
CA THR A 19 -8.62 1.52 25.30
C THR A 19 -9.12 1.57 23.86
N THR A 20 -8.18 1.91 22.96
CA THR A 20 -8.25 1.86 21.48
C THR A 20 -8.77 3.11 20.76
N MET A 21 -8.14 4.26 21.00
CA MET A 21 -7.73 5.05 19.83
C MET A 21 -6.52 4.36 19.21
N SER A 22 -6.76 3.31 18.42
CA SER A 22 -5.80 2.96 17.38
C SER A 22 -5.72 4.16 16.47
N VAL A 23 -4.61 4.89 16.53
CA VAL A 23 -4.25 5.86 15.50
C VAL A 23 -4.41 5.13 14.16
N ALA A 24 -5.28 5.65 13.32
CA ALA A 24 -5.61 5.07 12.04
C ALA A 24 -4.31 4.81 11.28
N LYS A 25 -4.10 3.56 10.91
CA LYS A 25 -2.94 3.05 10.17
C LYS A 25 -3.11 3.40 8.68
N ASP A 26 -3.48 4.65 8.39
CA ASP A 26 -4.07 5.04 7.10
C ASP A 26 -3.02 5.44 6.04
N SER A 27 -1.75 5.54 6.42
CA SER A 27 -0.68 5.68 5.42
C SER A 27 -0.31 4.29 4.88
N GLN A 28 -0.49 4.12 3.58
CA GLN A 28 -0.04 2.92 2.86
C GLN A 28 1.46 2.72 3.10
N ALA A 29 1.83 1.57 3.67
CA ALA A 29 3.23 1.24 3.91
C ALA A 29 3.93 0.87 2.60
N TYR A 30 5.13 1.42 2.40
CA TYR A 30 6.01 1.09 1.27
C TYR A 30 7.46 1.03 1.77
N TRP A 31 8.29 0.30 1.04
CA TRP A 31 9.72 0.12 1.28
C TRP A 31 10.47 0.31 -0.03
N ASN A 32 11.66 0.91 0.02
CA ASN A 32 12.42 1.19 -1.19
C ASN A 32 13.10 -0.06 -1.75
N THR A 33 13.35 -1.06 -0.89
CA THR A 33 13.97 -2.33 -1.30
C THR A 33 13.28 -3.54 -0.64
N PRO A 34 13.39 -4.74 -1.23
CA PRO A 34 12.89 -5.97 -0.60
C PRO A 34 13.60 -6.32 0.72
N GLN A 35 14.88 -5.94 0.85
CA GLN A 35 15.65 -6.16 2.08
C GLN A 35 15.08 -5.35 3.24
N GLU A 36 14.77 -4.06 3.01
CA GLU A 36 14.16 -3.19 4.03
C GLU A 36 12.80 -3.74 4.48
N TYR A 37 12.03 -4.30 3.56
CA TYR A 37 10.77 -4.98 3.86
C TYR A 37 10.98 -6.24 4.73
N GLU A 38 11.98 -7.06 4.43
CA GLU A 38 12.30 -8.26 5.22
C GLU A 38 12.76 -7.91 6.63
N GLU A 39 13.63 -6.91 6.78
CA GLU A 39 14.14 -6.46 8.08
C GLU A 39 13.03 -5.90 8.98
N THR A 40 12.07 -5.18 8.40
CA THR A 40 11.00 -4.53 9.15
C THR A 40 9.83 -5.45 9.47
N THR A 41 9.51 -6.40 8.57
CA THR A 41 8.32 -7.26 8.71
C THR A 41 8.64 -8.70 9.08
N GLY A 42 9.89 -9.14 8.89
CA GLY A 42 10.29 -10.54 9.01
C GLY A 42 9.80 -11.44 7.86
N ASN A 43 9.12 -10.88 6.85
CA ASN A 43 8.61 -11.62 5.71
C ASN A 43 9.55 -11.46 4.51
N LYS A 44 9.78 -12.55 3.78
CA LYS A 44 10.67 -12.58 2.63
C LYS A 44 9.90 -12.66 1.31
N ILE A 45 10.33 -11.89 0.32
CA ILE A 45 9.83 -11.99 -1.06
C ILE A 45 10.69 -13.03 -1.80
N GLU A 46 10.17 -14.25 -1.94
CA GLU A 46 10.91 -15.36 -2.55
C GLU A 46 10.87 -15.35 -4.08
N LYS A 47 9.81 -14.76 -4.67
CA LYS A 47 9.55 -14.84 -6.10
C LYS A 47 8.80 -13.63 -6.61
N PHE A 48 9.16 -13.20 -7.81
CA PHE A 48 8.42 -12.19 -8.57
C PHE A 48 7.43 -12.83 -9.54
N HIS A 49 6.30 -12.14 -9.71
CA HIS A 49 5.22 -12.55 -10.60
C HIS A 49 4.98 -11.48 -11.66
N GLU A 50 4.29 -11.85 -12.73
CA GLU A 50 3.95 -10.97 -13.84
C GLU A 50 2.55 -11.29 -14.37
N ALA A 51 1.95 -10.32 -15.05
CA ALA A 51 0.62 -10.50 -15.65
C ALA A 51 0.61 -11.64 -16.69
N PRO A 52 -0.50 -12.39 -16.83
CA PRO A 52 -0.60 -13.50 -17.79
C PRO A 52 -0.22 -13.11 -19.22
N MET A 53 -0.60 -11.91 -19.68
CA MET A 53 -0.23 -11.42 -21.01
C MET A 53 1.28 -11.27 -21.20
N LEU A 54 2.01 -10.82 -20.17
CA LEU A 54 3.47 -10.69 -20.23
C LEU A 54 4.14 -12.07 -20.26
N ARG A 55 3.62 -13.02 -19.49
CA ARG A 55 4.12 -14.40 -19.51
C ARG A 55 4.03 -15.03 -20.90
N THR A 56 2.95 -14.77 -21.65
CA THR A 56 2.82 -15.22 -23.04
C THR A 56 3.90 -14.60 -23.94
N MET A 57 4.18 -13.30 -23.79
CA MET A 57 5.23 -12.62 -24.56
C MET A 57 6.64 -13.13 -24.20
N VAL A 58 6.89 -13.43 -22.92
CA VAL A 58 8.15 -14.07 -22.47
C VAL A 58 8.32 -15.44 -23.12
N ALA A 59 7.26 -16.26 -23.11
CA ALA A 59 7.29 -17.60 -23.72
C ALA A 59 7.50 -17.54 -25.25
N ALA A 60 7.01 -16.49 -25.90
CA ALA A 60 7.25 -16.21 -27.32
C ALA A 60 8.66 -15.63 -27.60
N GLY A 61 9.42 -15.27 -26.57
CA GLY A 61 10.75 -14.65 -26.70
C GLY A 61 10.72 -13.18 -27.11
N GLU A 62 9.57 -12.52 -27.02
CA GLU A 62 9.39 -11.12 -27.41
C GLU A 62 9.93 -10.14 -26.35
N ILE A 63 9.89 -10.54 -25.08
CA ILE A 63 10.40 -9.76 -23.95
C ILE A 63 11.23 -10.62 -22.99
N PRO A 64 12.18 -10.04 -22.23
CA PRO A 64 12.89 -10.75 -21.17
C PRO A 64 11.96 -11.20 -20.02
N PRO A 65 12.34 -12.25 -19.27
CA PRO A 65 11.60 -12.68 -18.07
C PRO A 65 11.60 -11.59 -16.98
N VAL A 66 10.65 -11.67 -16.04
CA VAL A 66 10.40 -10.64 -15.02
C VAL A 66 11.64 -10.28 -14.21
N GLU A 67 12.47 -11.27 -13.85
CA GLU A 67 13.68 -11.08 -13.06
C GLU A 67 14.74 -10.24 -13.78
N LYS A 68 14.70 -10.17 -15.12
CA LYS A 68 15.60 -9.31 -15.92
C LYS A 68 15.01 -7.94 -16.23
N ARG A 69 13.69 -7.76 -16.02
CA ARG A 69 12.99 -6.50 -16.28
C ARG A 69 12.89 -5.63 -15.02
N LEU A 70 12.84 -6.25 -13.85
CA LEU A 70 12.86 -5.55 -12.57
C LEU A 70 14.26 -4.96 -12.30
N PRO A 71 14.33 -3.81 -11.59
CA PRO A 71 15.59 -3.34 -11.03
C PRO A 71 16.10 -4.32 -9.96
N GLU A 72 17.37 -4.15 -9.55
CA GLU A 72 17.97 -4.92 -8.45
C GLU A 72 17.19 -4.72 -7.14
N ASP A 73 16.80 -3.47 -6.87
CA ASP A 73 16.02 -3.07 -5.71
C ASP A 73 14.61 -2.60 -6.10
N PRO A 74 13.65 -3.52 -6.30
CA PRO A 74 12.27 -3.13 -6.58
C PRO A 74 11.58 -2.60 -5.31
N GLN A 75 10.83 -1.51 -5.46
CA GLN A 75 9.98 -0.98 -4.40
C GLN A 75 8.89 -1.99 -4.00
N VAL A 76 8.64 -2.10 -2.70
CA VAL A 76 7.60 -2.98 -2.14
C VAL A 76 6.47 -2.11 -1.59
N ILE A 77 5.23 -2.40 -1.97
CA ILE A 77 4.04 -1.64 -1.58
C ILE A 77 3.03 -2.59 -0.93
N VAL A 78 2.55 -2.27 0.27
CA VAL A 78 1.46 -3.00 0.91
C VAL A 78 0.12 -2.56 0.31
N PRO A 79 -0.76 -3.49 -0.07
CA PRO A 79 -2.09 -3.12 -0.56
C PRO A 79 -2.92 -2.43 0.51
N VAL A 80 -3.84 -1.56 0.07
CA VAL A 80 -4.77 -0.86 0.97
C VAL A 80 -5.80 -1.83 1.57
N GLU A 81 -6.29 -2.77 0.77
CA GLU A 81 -7.30 -3.75 1.20
C GLU A 81 -6.72 -5.17 1.18
N GLU A 82 -6.35 -5.68 0.00
CA GLU A 82 -5.83 -7.04 -0.16
C GLU A 82 -4.86 -7.17 -1.35
N ILE A 83 -4.16 -8.30 -1.43
CA ILE A 83 -3.26 -8.62 -2.55
C ILE A 83 -4.06 -8.65 -3.85
N GLY A 84 -3.67 -7.81 -4.81
CA GLY A 84 -4.36 -7.67 -6.08
C GLY A 84 -4.21 -8.88 -7.01
N GLN A 85 -5.12 -8.96 -7.99
CA GLN A 85 -5.11 -9.97 -9.05
C GLN A 85 -4.77 -9.30 -10.39
N TYR A 86 -3.97 -9.96 -11.22
CA TYR A 86 -3.67 -9.45 -12.56
C TYR A 86 -4.87 -9.56 -13.50
N GLY A 87 -5.10 -8.52 -14.28
CA GLY A 87 -6.05 -8.53 -15.41
C GLY A 87 -7.12 -7.45 -15.31
N GLY A 88 -8.15 -7.61 -16.14
CA GLY A 88 -9.23 -6.64 -16.27
C GLY A 88 -8.92 -5.49 -17.23
N THR A 89 -9.89 -4.59 -17.39
CA THR A 89 -9.76 -3.37 -18.16
C THR A 89 -10.37 -2.24 -17.35
N TRP A 90 -9.56 -1.23 -17.03
CA TRP A 90 -10.06 -0.06 -16.33
C TRP A 90 -10.69 0.92 -17.32
N HIS A 91 -12.02 0.98 -17.30
CA HIS A 91 -12.79 1.92 -18.12
C HIS A 91 -12.85 3.28 -17.43
N LEU A 92 -12.04 4.21 -17.91
CA LEU A 92 -12.06 5.60 -17.50
C LEU A 92 -12.85 6.43 -18.51
N PRO A 93 -13.54 7.50 -18.07
CA PRO A 93 -13.99 8.53 -19.00
C PRO A 93 -12.77 9.12 -19.75
N ASP A 94 -12.98 9.69 -20.94
CA ASP A 94 -11.96 10.48 -21.63
C ASP A 94 -12.44 11.93 -21.68
N ASP A 95 -12.09 12.70 -20.66
CA ASP A 95 -12.47 14.10 -20.51
C ASP A 95 -11.21 15.00 -20.51
N PRO A 96 -11.18 16.09 -21.29
CA PRO A 96 -10.03 16.99 -21.36
C PRO A 96 -9.62 17.64 -20.03
N TRP A 97 -10.53 17.73 -19.05
CA TRP A 97 -10.27 18.27 -17.72
C TRP A 97 -9.78 17.21 -16.73
N MET A 98 -9.73 15.94 -17.14
CA MET A 98 -9.15 14.85 -16.35
C MET A 98 -7.62 14.78 -16.43
N GLY A 99 -6.94 15.88 -16.76
CA GLY A 99 -5.48 15.99 -16.65
C GLY A 99 -4.96 15.58 -15.26
N ASN A 100 -5.75 15.79 -14.20
CA ASN A 100 -5.45 15.34 -12.84
C ASN A 100 -5.34 13.81 -12.70
N LEU A 101 -6.11 13.02 -13.47
CA LEU A 101 -5.99 11.55 -13.44
C LEU A 101 -4.66 11.08 -14.02
N ARG A 102 -4.13 11.77 -15.04
CA ARG A 102 -2.77 11.48 -15.56
C ARG A 102 -1.69 11.73 -14.50
N MET A 103 -1.90 12.68 -13.59
CA MET A 103 -0.98 12.96 -12.48
C MET A 103 -1.05 11.88 -11.38
N ILE A 104 -2.18 11.21 -11.21
CA ILE A 104 -2.33 10.10 -10.24
C ILE A 104 -1.61 8.83 -10.75
N MET A 105 -1.57 8.64 -12.07
CA MET A 105 -0.87 7.52 -12.71
C MET A 105 0.64 7.77 -12.87
N TYR A 106 1.13 8.93 -12.45
CA TYR A 106 2.53 9.31 -12.52
C TYR A 106 3.30 8.87 -11.27
N ASP A 107 4.56 8.49 -11.46
CA ASP A 107 5.47 8.04 -10.40
C ASP A 107 6.65 9.01 -10.24
N PRO A 108 6.45 10.16 -9.58
CA PRO A 108 7.53 11.12 -9.36
C PRO A 108 8.53 10.61 -8.30
N PRO A 109 9.79 11.09 -8.32
CA PRO A 109 10.80 10.79 -7.29
C PRO A 109 10.35 11.09 -5.85
N VAL A 110 9.42 12.03 -5.68
CA VAL A 110 8.82 12.38 -4.39
C VAL A 110 7.30 12.47 -4.57
N ARG A 111 6.57 11.77 -3.70
CA ARG A 111 5.11 11.68 -3.69
C ARG A 111 4.55 12.15 -2.36
N TRP A 112 3.27 12.44 -2.33
CA TRP A 112 2.52 12.57 -1.08
C TRP A 112 2.13 11.18 -0.58
N ASN A 113 2.11 10.99 0.74
CA ASN A 113 1.38 9.86 1.31
C ASN A 113 -0.14 10.00 1.05
N ARG A 114 -0.87 8.89 1.19
CA ARG A 114 -2.30 8.79 0.84
C ARG A 114 -3.18 9.83 1.56
N ASP A 115 -2.84 10.16 2.80
CA ASP A 115 -3.51 11.13 3.66
C ASP A 115 -3.00 12.57 3.50
N TYR A 116 -2.04 12.80 2.60
CA TYR A 116 -1.46 14.12 2.28
C TYR A 116 -0.81 14.83 3.48
N THR A 117 -0.34 14.07 4.47
CA THR A 117 0.31 14.60 5.69
C THR A 117 1.83 14.63 5.60
N ALA A 118 2.44 13.85 4.70
CA ALA A 118 3.89 13.76 4.56
C ALA A 118 4.32 13.47 3.11
N TYR A 119 5.59 13.77 2.83
CA TYR A 119 6.25 13.35 1.61
C TYR A 119 6.88 11.98 1.77
N ILE A 120 6.83 11.18 0.71
CA ILE A 120 7.38 9.84 0.62
C ILE A 120 8.24 9.73 -0.65
N PRO A 121 9.33 8.95 -0.66
CA PRO A 121 10.03 8.63 -1.91
C PRO A 121 9.10 7.92 -2.90
N GLY A 122 9.22 8.25 -4.18
CA GLY A 122 8.65 7.48 -5.29
C GLY A 122 9.75 6.85 -6.13
N LEU A 123 9.43 6.44 -7.36
CA LEU A 123 10.41 5.84 -8.24
C LEU A 123 11.38 6.91 -8.80
N VAL A 124 12.66 6.56 -8.83
CA VAL A 124 13.77 7.35 -9.36
C VAL A 124 14.41 6.61 -10.52
#